data_AF-E5AUP6-F1
#
_entry.id   AF-E5AUP6-F1
#
_cell.length_a   1.000
_cell.length_b   1.000
_cell.length_c   1.000
_cell.angle_alpha   90.00
_cell.angle_beta   90.00
_cell.angle_gamma   90.00
#
_symmetry.space_group_name_H-M   'P 1'
#
loop_
_entity.id
_entity.type
_entity.pdbx_description
1 polymer ?
#
loop_
_entity_poly.entity_id
_entity_poly.type
_entity_poly.pdbx_seq_one_letter_code
_entity_poly.pdbx_strand_id
1 'polypeptide(L)'
;MLPIVLALAQFAPQIAHWIGGSRAEQVAQKVVDIAQTVTGTSTPEQALAAIQANPDLAYRFQESIVESQIDLQRIAADVEKTRITADVETAKTNAADRANARQMALTEHDHTPRNLAYLYTVGLFLVIGAHFWLLFARIPVNPIAFGVLGNIEGVLIAMVLGAKEFFFGSSSTATKQAAVITSFATDPDTHVTTQTMNGAPTSAQATLPTTANEKS
;
A
#
# COMPACT_ATOMS: atom_id res chain seq x y z
N MET A 1 -28.69 11.72 34.15
CA MET A 1 -27.29 11.74 34.63
C MET A 1 -26.47 12.87 34.02
N LEU A 2 -26.25 12.93 32.69
CA LEU A 2 -25.44 13.99 32.06
C LEU A 2 -25.77 15.46 32.45
N PRO A 3 -27.04 15.91 32.49
CA PRO A 3 -27.35 17.31 32.84
C PRO A 3 -27.00 17.65 34.30
N ILE A 4 -27.08 16.67 35.21
CA ILE A 4 -26.72 16.83 36.62
C ILE A 4 -25.20 16.92 36.77
N VAL A 5 -24.47 16.09 36.01
CA VAL A 5 -23.01 16.12 36.00
C VAL A 5 -22.48 17.42 35.39
N LEU A 6 -23.15 17.94 34.36
CA LEU A 6 -22.82 19.25 33.79
C LEU A 6 -23.04 20.38 34.79
N ALA A 7 -24.06 20.27 35.63
CA ALA A 7 -24.29 21.19 36.74
C ALA A 7 -23.27 21.00 37.89
N LEU A 8 -22.74 19.80 38.11
CA LEU A 8 -21.63 19.57 39.05
C LEU A 8 -20.29 20.08 38.50
N ALA A 9 -20.13 20.12 37.18
CA ALA A 9 -18.92 20.62 36.52
C ALA A 9 -18.66 22.10 36.79
N GLN A 10 -19.68 22.89 37.18
CA GLN A 10 -19.49 24.28 37.60
C GLN A 10 -18.65 24.41 38.89
N PHE A 11 -18.64 23.37 39.74
CA PHE A 11 -17.87 23.32 40.98
C PHE A 11 -16.50 22.64 40.81
N ALA A 12 -16.33 21.88 39.73
CA ALA A 12 -15.11 21.13 39.44
C ALA A 12 -14.83 21.17 37.92
N PRO A 13 -14.44 22.31 37.34
CA PRO A 13 -14.34 22.49 35.89
C PRO A 13 -13.41 21.48 35.19
N GLN A 14 -12.46 20.89 35.91
CA GLN A 14 -11.58 19.83 35.42
C GLN A 14 -12.33 18.59 34.88
N ILE A 15 -13.55 18.32 35.36
CA ILE A 15 -14.33 17.16 34.90
C ILE A 15 -14.96 17.39 33.51
N ALA A 16 -15.11 18.65 33.08
CA ALA A 16 -15.80 18.99 31.83
C ALA A 16 -15.11 18.36 30.60
N HIS A 17 -13.77 18.29 30.61
CA HIS A 17 -13.00 17.67 29.53
C HIS A 17 -13.27 16.17 29.40
N TRP A 18 -13.59 15.47 30.49
CA TRP A 18 -13.81 14.02 30.50
C TRP A 18 -15.26 13.61 30.19
N ILE A 19 -16.22 14.53 30.26
CA ILE A 19 -17.66 14.27 29.99
C ILE A 19 -18.00 14.40 28.50
N GLY A 20 -17.07 14.82 27.63
CA GLY A 20 -17.30 14.97 26.19
C GLY A 20 -17.03 13.74 25.32
N GLY A 21 -16.60 12.61 25.90
CA GLY A 21 -16.13 11.43 25.15
C GLY A 21 -17.10 10.24 25.10
N SER A 22 -16.71 9.16 24.41
CA SER A 22 -17.52 7.92 24.30
C SER A 22 -17.71 7.16 25.62
N ARG A 23 -16.94 7.50 26.67
CA ARG A 23 -17.13 7.03 28.05
C ARG A 23 -17.62 8.13 29.01
N ALA A 24 -18.18 9.20 28.48
CA ALA A 24 -18.82 10.27 29.24
C ALA A 24 -19.77 9.76 30.31
N GLU A 25 -20.50 8.68 30.02
CA GLU A 25 -21.45 8.05 30.93
C GLU A 25 -20.77 7.41 32.15
N GLN A 26 -19.63 6.74 31.97
CA GLN A 26 -18.88 6.11 33.07
C GLN A 26 -18.19 7.16 33.95
N VAL A 27 -17.63 8.20 33.33
CA VAL A 27 -17.08 9.36 34.04
C VAL A 27 -18.19 10.09 34.80
N ALA A 28 -19.34 10.32 34.16
CA ALA A 28 -20.50 10.94 34.77
C ALA A 28 -21.02 10.14 35.97
N GLN A 29 -21.08 8.82 35.87
CA GLN A 29 -21.49 7.96 36.97
C GLN A 29 -20.54 8.09 38.16
N LYS A 30 -19.22 8.00 37.93
CA LYS A 30 -18.22 8.15 39.00
C LYS A 30 -18.27 9.52 39.68
N VAL A 31 -18.50 10.59 38.92
CA VAL A 31 -18.66 11.96 39.48
C VAL A 31 -19.91 12.05 40.35
N VAL A 32 -21.03 11.43 39.94
CA VAL A 32 -22.26 11.37 40.73
C VAL A 32 -22.06 10.57 42.01
N ASP A 33 -21.36 9.44 41.94
CA ASP A 33 -21.06 8.61 43.11
C ASP A 33 -20.21 9.39 44.14
N ILE A 34 -19.23 10.19 43.67
CA ILE A 34 -18.43 11.08 44.51
C ILE A 34 -19.31 12.15 45.16
N ALA A 35 -20.19 12.79 44.39
CA ALA A 35 -21.11 13.80 44.92
C ALA A 35 -22.02 13.22 46.02
N GLN A 36 -22.61 12.05 45.80
CA GLN A 36 -23.45 11.34 46.77
C GLN A 36 -22.68 10.93 48.03
N THR A 37 -21.42 10.51 47.87
CA THR A 37 -20.55 10.13 48.99
C THR A 37 -20.20 11.33 49.87
N VAL A 38 -19.92 12.48 49.27
CA VAL A 38 -19.57 13.71 50.00
C VAL A 38 -20.78 14.32 50.71
N THR A 39 -21.97 14.25 50.10
CA THR A 39 -23.20 14.81 50.68
C THR A 39 -23.96 13.84 51.58
N GLY A 40 -23.66 12.54 51.52
CA GLY A 40 -24.41 11.49 52.22
C GLY A 40 -25.83 11.28 51.71
N THR A 41 -26.14 11.75 50.50
CA THR A 41 -27.50 11.69 49.93
C THR A 41 -27.67 10.55 48.95
N SER A 42 -28.85 9.93 48.92
CA SER A 42 -29.11 8.76 48.07
C SER A 42 -29.43 9.09 46.62
N THR A 43 -29.73 10.35 46.26
CA THR A 43 -30.06 10.73 44.87
C THR A 43 -29.12 11.80 44.31
N PRO A 44 -28.82 11.75 42.99
CA PRO A 44 -27.94 12.72 42.35
C PRO A 44 -28.46 14.17 42.42
N GLU A 45 -29.78 14.34 42.37
CA GLU A 45 -30.44 15.66 42.44
C GLU A 45 -30.33 16.26 43.85
N GLN A 46 -30.44 15.43 44.89
CA GLN A 46 -30.24 15.85 46.27
C GLN A 46 -28.78 16.20 46.55
N ALA A 47 -27.84 15.44 45.98
CA ALA A 47 -26.42 15.74 46.08
C ALA A 47 -26.08 17.11 45.46
N LEU A 48 -26.61 17.37 44.26
CA LEU A 48 -26.42 18.67 43.59
C LEU A 48 -27.02 19.82 44.40
N ALA A 49 -28.24 19.68 44.91
CA ALA A 49 -28.88 20.71 45.73
C ALA A 49 -28.13 20.96 47.05
N ALA A 50 -27.61 19.91 47.69
CA ALA A 50 -26.83 20.03 48.92
C ALA A 50 -25.48 20.74 48.69
N ILE A 51 -24.81 20.45 47.57
CA ILE A 51 -23.57 21.11 47.16
C ILE A 51 -23.81 22.59 46.80
N GLN A 52 -24.93 22.90 46.13
CA GLN A 52 -25.31 24.28 45.82
C GLN A 52 -25.65 25.10 47.06
N ALA A 53 -26.29 24.47 48.05
CA ALA A 53 -26.71 25.15 49.28
C ALA A 53 -25.56 25.35 50.29
N ASN A 54 -24.51 24.52 50.24
CA ASN A 54 -23.43 24.53 51.24
C ASN A 54 -22.04 24.68 50.60
N PRO A 55 -21.37 25.83 50.77
CA PRO A 55 -20.04 26.05 50.20
C PRO A 55 -18.96 25.10 50.75
N ASP A 56 -19.07 24.64 52.00
CA ASP A 56 -18.16 23.64 52.57
C ASP A 56 -18.26 22.27 51.85
N LEU A 57 -19.47 21.87 51.45
CA LEU A 57 -19.66 20.63 50.69
C LEU A 57 -19.13 20.75 49.27
N ALA A 58 -19.23 21.93 48.67
CA ALA A 58 -18.63 22.20 47.36
C ALA A 58 -17.10 22.06 47.40
N TYR A 59 -16.44 22.56 48.46
CA TYR A 59 -15.00 22.40 48.65
C TYR A 59 -14.59 20.93 48.82
N ARG A 60 -15.31 20.18 49.67
CA ARG A 60 -15.07 18.74 49.86
C ARG A 60 -15.31 17.91 48.61
N PHE A 61 -16.31 18.29 47.81
CA PHE A 61 -16.54 17.67 46.51
C PHE A 61 -15.36 17.91 45.58
N GLN A 62 -14.85 19.15 45.53
CA GLN A 62 -13.69 19.49 44.73
C GLN A 62 -12.44 18.70 45.15
N GLU A 63 -12.21 18.57 46.46
CA GLU A 63 -11.11 17.77 47.03
C GLU A 63 -11.21 16.29 46.62
N SER A 64 -12.40 15.68 46.74
CA SER A 64 -12.62 14.28 46.37
C SER A 64 -12.49 14.03 44.86
N ILE A 65 -12.84 15.02 44.02
CA ILE A 65 -12.58 14.95 42.57
C ILE A 65 -11.08 15.00 42.27
N VAL A 66 -10.31 15.79 43.01
CA VAL A 66 -8.84 15.84 42.86
C VAL A 66 -8.21 14.52 43.30
N GLU A 67 -8.68 13.92 44.39
CA GLU A 67 -8.22 12.61 44.86
C GLU A 67 -8.55 11.50 43.84
N SER A 68 -9.75 11.55 43.24
CA SER A 68 -10.20 10.58 42.23
C SER A 68 -9.68 10.89 40.81
N GLN A 69 -8.80 11.88 40.65
CA GLN A 69 -8.39 12.38 39.35
C GLN A 69 -7.71 11.30 38.49
N ILE A 70 -6.84 10.48 39.08
CA ILE A 70 -6.11 9.43 38.34
C ILE A 70 -7.08 8.37 37.80
N ASP A 71 -8.09 7.99 38.59
CA ASP A 71 -9.12 7.03 38.18
C ASP A 71 -9.96 7.59 37.03
N LEU A 72 -10.41 8.84 37.15
CA LEU A 72 -11.18 9.52 36.10
C LEU A 72 -10.38 9.65 34.80
N GLN A 73 -9.09 10.01 34.90
CA GLN A 73 -8.18 10.05 33.76
C GLN A 73 -7.97 8.67 33.13
N ARG A 74 -7.84 7.61 33.94
CA ARG A 74 -7.70 6.24 33.44
C ARG A 74 -8.93 5.78 32.66
N ILE A 75 -10.13 6.08 33.15
CA ILE A 75 -11.40 5.77 32.48
C ILE A 75 -11.48 6.51 31.13
N ALA A 76 -11.03 7.76 31.09
CA ALA A 76 -11.00 8.57 29.86
C ALA A 76 -9.91 8.13 28.87
N ALA A 77 -8.71 7.78 29.33
CA ALA A 77 -7.54 7.47 28.50
C ALA A 77 -7.60 6.10 27.80
N ASP A 78 -8.35 5.14 28.36
CA ASP A 78 -8.51 3.79 27.79
C ASP A 78 -9.16 3.81 26.40
N VAL A 79 -9.97 4.83 26.11
CA VAL A 79 -10.58 5.07 24.80
C VAL A 79 -9.54 5.49 23.78
N GLU A 80 -8.69 6.45 24.13
CA GLU A 80 -7.63 6.94 23.24
C GLU A 80 -6.67 5.80 22.90
N LYS A 81 -6.34 4.97 23.90
CA LYS A 81 -5.55 3.76 23.67
C LYS A 81 -6.24 2.77 22.72
N THR A 82 -7.54 2.54 22.87
CA THR A 82 -8.30 1.65 22.00
C THR A 82 -8.35 2.18 20.57
N ARG A 83 -8.59 3.49 20.40
CA ARG A 83 -8.59 4.16 19.09
C ARG A 83 -7.24 4.08 18.41
N ILE A 84 -6.17 4.47 19.12
CA ILE A 84 -4.80 4.37 18.60
C ILE A 84 -4.47 2.94 18.22
N THR A 85 -4.88 1.95 19.02
CA THR A 85 -4.62 0.53 18.73
C THR A 85 -5.36 0.09 17.46
N ALA A 86 -6.62 0.51 17.26
CA ALA A 86 -7.38 0.21 16.06
C ALA A 86 -6.77 0.90 14.82
N ASP A 87 -6.33 2.15 14.95
CA ASP A 87 -5.67 2.90 13.88
C ASP A 87 -4.31 2.27 13.51
N VAL A 88 -3.53 1.85 14.51
CA VAL A 88 -2.25 1.14 14.32
C VAL A 88 -2.48 -0.21 13.65
N GLU A 89 -3.47 -0.99 14.07
CA GLU A 89 -3.76 -2.28 13.46
C GLU A 89 -4.22 -2.10 12.01
N THR A 90 -5.07 -1.11 11.73
CA THR A 90 -5.48 -0.77 10.36
C THR A 90 -4.30 -0.30 9.50
N ALA A 91 -3.41 0.52 10.06
CA ALA A 91 -2.20 0.95 9.35
C ALA A 91 -1.26 -0.24 9.07
N LYS A 92 -1.16 -1.19 10.01
CA LYS A 92 -0.35 -2.39 9.89
C LYS A 92 -0.91 -3.36 8.85
N THR A 93 -2.23 -3.60 8.82
CA THR A 93 -2.86 -4.43 7.78
C THR A 93 -2.68 -3.80 6.40
N ASN A 94 -2.88 -2.48 6.27
CA ASN A 94 -2.64 -1.77 5.00
C ASN A 94 -1.16 -1.76 4.58
N ALA A 95 -0.23 -1.76 5.52
CA ALA A 95 1.20 -1.89 5.23
C ALA A 95 1.55 -3.33 4.80
N ALA A 96 0.99 -4.33 5.46
CA ALA A 96 1.18 -5.74 5.14
C ALA A 96 0.58 -6.09 3.77
N ASP A 97 -0.59 -5.56 3.43
CA ASP A 97 -1.23 -5.71 2.13
C ASP A 97 -0.36 -5.15 1.01
N ARG A 98 0.16 -3.93 1.17
CA ARG A 98 1.11 -3.33 0.22
C ARG A 98 2.41 -4.13 0.10
N ALA A 99 2.93 -4.67 1.20
CA ALA A 99 4.13 -5.51 1.18
C ALA A 99 3.87 -6.83 0.46
N ASN A 100 2.72 -7.47 0.70
CA ASN A 100 2.31 -8.69 0.04
C ASN A 100 2.11 -8.47 -1.46
N ALA A 101 1.45 -7.38 -1.87
CA ALA A 101 1.28 -7.02 -3.27
C ALA A 101 2.64 -6.84 -3.99
N ARG A 102 3.60 -6.16 -3.34
CA ARG A 102 4.98 -6.06 -3.87
C ARG A 102 5.65 -7.42 -3.99
N GLN A 103 5.48 -8.28 -2.99
CA GLN A 103 6.05 -9.63 -3.00
C GLN A 103 5.42 -10.52 -4.08
N MET A 104 4.11 -10.42 -4.30
CA MET A 104 3.40 -11.13 -5.36
C MET A 104 3.89 -10.69 -6.74
N ALA A 105 4.07 -9.38 -6.96
CA ALA A 105 4.65 -8.85 -8.19
C ALA A 105 6.09 -9.35 -8.46
N LEU A 106 6.87 -9.62 -7.40
CA LEU A 106 8.22 -10.18 -7.52
C LEU A 106 8.22 -11.71 -7.71
N THR A 107 7.16 -12.40 -7.28
CA THR A 107 7.10 -13.86 -7.26
C THR A 107 6.42 -14.44 -8.49
N GLU A 108 5.66 -13.64 -9.25
CA GLU A 108 4.97 -14.06 -10.47
C GLU A 108 5.97 -14.42 -11.59
N HIS A 109 6.44 -15.66 -11.56
CA HIS A 109 7.23 -16.27 -12.62
C HIS A 109 6.30 -17.19 -13.42
N ASP A 110 5.66 -16.65 -14.46
CA ASP A 110 4.92 -17.50 -15.39
C ASP A 110 5.91 -18.33 -16.22
N HIS A 111 6.05 -19.60 -15.85
CA HIS A 111 6.88 -20.57 -16.54
C HIS A 111 6.18 -21.20 -17.76
N THR A 112 4.86 -21.01 -17.88
CA THR A 112 4.02 -21.59 -18.95
C THR A 112 4.57 -21.33 -20.34
N PRO A 113 4.85 -20.07 -20.77
CA PRO A 113 5.34 -19.83 -22.12
C PRO A 113 6.71 -20.47 -22.37
N ARG A 114 7.57 -20.56 -21.34
CA ARG A 114 8.90 -21.16 -21.45
C ARG A 114 8.82 -22.68 -21.62
N ASN A 115 7.94 -23.32 -20.85
CA ASN A 115 7.69 -24.74 -20.93
C ASN A 115 7.10 -25.12 -22.29
N LEU A 116 6.16 -24.33 -22.82
CA LEU A 116 5.61 -24.54 -24.16
C LEU A 116 6.69 -24.41 -25.24
N ALA A 117 7.56 -23.39 -25.16
CA ALA A 117 8.65 -23.23 -26.13
C ALA A 117 9.62 -24.43 -26.11
N TYR A 118 9.98 -24.94 -24.93
CA TYR A 118 10.80 -26.15 -24.81
C TYR A 118 10.08 -27.36 -25.40
N LEU A 119 8.79 -27.55 -25.09
CA LEU A 119 7.99 -28.66 -25.61
C LEU A 119 7.98 -28.69 -27.15
N TYR A 120 7.70 -27.55 -27.80
CA TYR A 120 7.69 -27.47 -29.26
C TYR A 120 9.07 -27.68 -29.87
N THR A 121 10.12 -27.14 -29.24
CA THR A 121 11.51 -27.31 -29.70
C THR A 121 11.94 -28.78 -29.64
N VAL A 122 11.70 -29.45 -28.50
CA VAL A 122 12.00 -30.88 -28.34
C VAL A 122 11.17 -31.71 -29.32
N GLY A 123 9.88 -31.40 -29.47
CA GLY A 123 9.00 -32.07 -30.44
C GLY A 123 9.53 -31.96 -31.88
N LEU A 124 10.02 -30.78 -32.30
CA LEU A 124 10.60 -30.57 -33.62
C LEU A 124 11.84 -31.45 -33.83
N PHE A 125 12.78 -31.47 -32.87
CA PHE A 125 13.98 -32.29 -32.98
C PHE A 125 13.69 -33.79 -33.00
N LEU A 126 12.65 -34.25 -32.29
CA LEU A 126 12.20 -35.64 -32.36
C LEU A 126 11.66 -36.00 -33.76
N VAL A 127 10.86 -35.12 -34.37
CA VAL A 127 10.32 -35.35 -35.73
C VAL A 127 11.41 -35.31 -36.79
N ILE A 128 12.36 -34.37 -36.69
CA ILE A 128 13.54 -34.30 -37.56
C ILE A 128 14.41 -35.55 -37.37
N GLY A 129 14.65 -35.96 -36.13
CA GLY A 129 15.37 -37.18 -35.80
C GLY A 129 14.71 -38.43 -36.39
N ALA A 130 13.37 -38.51 -36.35
CA ALA A 130 12.62 -39.59 -36.98
C ALA A 130 12.78 -39.60 -38.51
N HIS A 131 12.80 -38.43 -39.17
CA HIS A 131 13.07 -38.33 -40.61
C HIS A 131 14.47 -38.86 -40.95
N PHE A 132 15.50 -38.41 -40.23
CA PHE A 132 16.86 -38.90 -40.44
C PHE A 132 16.95 -40.41 -40.18
N TRP A 133 16.31 -40.91 -39.12
CA TRP A 133 16.31 -42.33 -38.82
C TRP A 133 15.65 -43.17 -39.92
N LEU A 134 14.49 -42.75 -40.44
CA LEU A 134 13.83 -43.42 -41.58
C LEU A 134 14.70 -43.42 -42.84
N LEU A 135 15.39 -42.31 -43.12
CA LEU A 135 16.32 -42.17 -44.24
C LEU A 135 17.52 -43.12 -44.12
N PHE A 136 18.19 -43.13 -42.96
CA PHE A 136 19.37 -43.98 -42.73
C PHE A 136 19.02 -45.47 -42.65
N ALA A 137 17.87 -45.81 -42.07
CA ALA A 137 17.39 -47.18 -41.97
C ALA A 137 16.81 -47.73 -43.29
N ARG A 138 16.75 -46.91 -44.37
CA ARG A 138 16.25 -47.29 -45.70
C ARG A 138 14.83 -47.91 -45.65
N ILE A 139 13.99 -47.46 -44.73
CA ILE A 139 12.66 -48.02 -44.51
C ILE A 139 11.72 -47.52 -45.63
N PRO A 140 11.03 -48.40 -46.37
CA PRO A 140 10.06 -47.98 -47.37
C PRO A 140 8.83 -47.40 -46.66
N VAL A 141 8.67 -46.08 -46.72
CA VAL A 141 7.55 -45.37 -46.08
C VAL A 141 6.49 -45.04 -47.13
N ASN A 142 5.21 -45.15 -46.75
CA ASN A 142 4.12 -44.71 -47.60
C ASN A 142 4.24 -43.18 -47.87
N PRO A 143 4.13 -42.71 -49.13
CA PRO A 143 4.22 -41.30 -49.47
C PRO A 143 3.26 -40.39 -48.68
N ILE A 144 2.06 -40.89 -48.36
CA ILE A 144 1.07 -40.17 -47.55
C ILE A 144 1.59 -39.99 -46.12
N ALA A 145 2.15 -41.04 -45.52
CA ALA A 145 2.71 -40.98 -44.17
C ALA A 145 3.92 -40.03 -44.11
N PHE A 146 4.77 -40.03 -45.13
CA PHE A 146 5.87 -39.09 -45.26
C PHE A 146 5.38 -37.64 -45.39
N GLY A 147 4.32 -37.41 -46.17
CA GLY A 147 3.67 -36.11 -46.28
C GLY A 147 3.05 -35.62 -44.96
N VAL A 148 2.41 -36.51 -44.18
CA VAL A 148 1.87 -36.16 -42.84
C VAL A 148 3.01 -35.78 -41.90
N LEU A 149 4.11 -36.53 -41.90
CA LEU A 149 5.31 -36.20 -41.10
C LEU A 149 5.86 -34.82 -41.46
N GLY A 150 5.99 -34.51 -42.75
CA GLY A 150 6.46 -33.19 -43.21
C GLY A 150 5.51 -32.04 -42.85
N ASN A 151 4.19 -32.29 -42.82
CA ASN A 151 3.22 -31.29 -42.34
C ASN A 151 3.37 -31.03 -40.84
N ILE A 152 3.54 -32.08 -40.03
CA ILE A 152 3.78 -31.94 -38.58
C ILE A 152 5.08 -31.18 -38.34
N GLU A 153 6.14 -31.47 -39.10
CA GLU A 153 7.40 -30.73 -39.05
C GLU A 153 7.20 -29.25 -39.38
N GLY A 154 6.48 -28.93 -40.46
CA GLY A 154 6.18 -27.54 -40.83
C GLY A 154 5.40 -26.78 -39.76
N VAL A 155 4.41 -27.42 -39.13
CA VAL A 155 3.64 -26.82 -38.02
C VAL A 155 4.52 -26.57 -36.81
N LEU A 156 5.38 -27.52 -36.45
CA LEU A 156 6.32 -27.37 -35.32
C LEU A 156 7.36 -26.28 -35.59
N ILE A 157 7.88 -26.17 -36.82
CA ILE A 157 8.77 -25.06 -37.22
C ILE A 157 8.06 -23.72 -37.05
N ALA A 158 6.80 -23.60 -37.49
CA ALA A 158 6.02 -22.38 -37.33
C ALA A 158 5.79 -22.01 -35.84
N MET A 159 5.48 -23.00 -35.00
CA MET A 159 5.31 -22.79 -33.56
C MET A 159 6.61 -22.36 -32.86
N VAL A 160 7.75 -22.95 -33.23
CA VAL A 160 9.08 -22.56 -32.71
C VAL A 160 9.46 -21.15 -33.16
N LEU A 161 9.15 -20.78 -34.41
CA LEU A 161 9.38 -19.44 -34.92
C LEU A 161 8.55 -18.39 -34.16
N GLY A 162 7.26 -18.68 -33.92
CA GLY A 162 6.38 -17.84 -33.11
C GLY A 162 6.85 -17.72 -31.65
N ALA A 163 7.35 -18.80 -31.04
CA ALA A 163 7.97 -18.74 -29.71
C ALA A 163 9.20 -17.83 -29.70
N LYS A 164 10.07 -17.91 -30.73
CA LYS A 164 11.20 -16.98 -30.89
C LYS A 164 10.72 -15.53 -30.94
N GLU A 165 9.67 -15.23 -31.70
CA GLU A 165 9.16 -13.87 -31.86
C GLU A 165 8.54 -13.33 -30.56
N PHE A 166 7.87 -14.18 -29.80
CA PHE A 166 7.38 -13.85 -28.47
C PHE A 166 8.53 -13.53 -27.51
N PHE A 167 9.54 -14.40 -27.41
CA PHE A 167 10.62 -14.25 -26.43
C PHE A 167 11.69 -13.21 -26.80
N PHE A 168 12.03 -13.09 -28.09
CA PHE A 168 13.09 -12.18 -28.57
C PHE A 168 12.55 -10.94 -29.29
N GLY A 169 11.24 -10.88 -29.55
CA GLY A 169 10.57 -9.74 -30.16
C GLY A 169 9.80 -8.89 -29.15
N SER A 170 8.53 -8.61 -29.47
CA SER A 170 7.75 -7.52 -28.85
C SER A 170 7.46 -7.72 -27.36
N SER A 171 7.23 -8.95 -26.90
CA SER A 171 6.80 -9.20 -25.52
C SER A 171 7.91 -8.89 -24.51
N SER A 172 9.16 -9.26 -24.80
CA SER A 172 10.30 -8.94 -23.92
C SER A 172 10.57 -7.43 -23.81
N THR A 173 10.28 -6.68 -24.87
CA THR A 173 10.41 -5.21 -24.89
C THR A 173 9.23 -4.55 -24.17
N ALA A 174 8.01 -5.06 -24.36
CA ALA A 174 6.81 -4.58 -23.68
C ALA A 174 6.89 -4.75 -22.16
N THR A 175 7.39 -5.89 -21.66
CA THR A 175 7.60 -6.11 -20.22
C THR A 175 8.60 -5.11 -19.63
N LYS A 176 9.70 -4.82 -20.35
CA LYS A 176 10.68 -3.81 -19.93
C LYS A 176 10.08 -2.40 -19.90
N GLN A 177 9.28 -2.04 -20.90
CA GLN A 177 8.58 -0.76 -20.94
C GLN A 177 7.55 -0.63 -19.82
N ALA A 178 6.76 -1.68 -19.58
CA ALA A 178 5.79 -1.71 -18.48
C ALA A 178 6.48 -1.53 -17.12
N ALA A 179 7.60 -2.22 -16.88
CA ALA A 179 8.38 -2.07 -15.66
C ALA A 179 8.90 -0.63 -15.46
N VAL A 180 9.35 0.03 -16.53
CA VAL A 180 9.76 1.45 -16.50
C VAL A 180 8.57 2.37 -16.18
N ILE A 181 7.40 2.15 -16.81
CA ILE A 181 6.18 2.91 -16.52
C ILE A 181 5.74 2.74 -15.07
N THR A 182 5.77 1.51 -14.55
CA THR A 182 5.45 1.23 -13.14
C THR A 182 6.42 1.94 -12.20
N SER A 183 7.71 2.02 -12.54
CA SER A 183 8.69 2.73 -11.72
C SER A 183 8.37 4.22 -11.57
N PHE A 184 7.89 4.90 -12.63
CA PHE A 184 7.40 6.28 -12.56
C PHE A 184 6.16 6.44 -11.67
N ALA A 185 5.32 5.41 -11.55
CA ALA A 185 4.11 5.47 -10.75
C ALA A 185 4.37 5.22 -9.25
N THR A 186 5.49 4.60 -8.89
CA THR A 186 5.76 4.14 -7.51
C THR A 186 6.84 4.90 -6.76
N ASP A 187 7.59 5.78 -7.43
CA ASP A 187 8.68 6.54 -6.81
C ASP A 187 8.58 8.05 -7.15
N PRO A 188 8.18 8.92 -6.20
CA PRO A 188 7.88 10.32 -6.44
C PRO A 188 9.12 11.20 -6.74
N ASP A 189 10.34 10.67 -6.64
CA ASP A 189 11.59 11.41 -6.93
C ASP A 189 12.23 11.03 -8.29
N THR A 190 11.57 10.23 -9.13
CA THR A 190 12.14 9.82 -10.44
C THR A 190 12.17 10.96 -11.49
N HIS A 191 11.81 12.19 -11.11
CA HIS A 191 11.87 13.34 -12.00
C HIS A 191 13.31 13.88 -12.11
N VAL A 192 13.88 13.72 -13.30
CA VAL A 192 14.99 14.51 -13.87
C VAL A 192 16.40 14.20 -13.36
N THR A 193 16.99 13.07 -13.76
CA THR A 193 18.45 12.98 -13.99
C THR A 193 18.77 11.94 -15.07
N THR A 194 18.49 12.27 -16.33
CA THR A 194 19.24 11.76 -17.50
C THR A 194 18.78 12.48 -18.78
N GLN A 195 18.90 13.81 -18.82
CA GLN A 195 18.96 14.51 -20.11
C GLN A 195 19.74 15.83 -20.02
N THR A 196 20.90 15.82 -19.37
CA THR A 196 21.90 16.88 -19.52
C THR A 196 23.28 16.26 -19.41
N MET A 197 23.81 15.73 -20.51
CA MET A 197 25.23 15.71 -20.90
C MET A 197 25.40 14.84 -22.16
N ASN A 198 24.93 15.33 -23.31
CA ASN A 198 25.58 15.13 -24.60
C ASN A 198 24.83 15.92 -25.68
N GLY A 199 25.45 16.99 -26.15
CA GLY A 199 24.94 17.82 -27.24
C GLY A 199 24.84 19.30 -26.89
N ALA A 200 25.95 19.92 -26.48
CA ALA A 200 26.07 21.36 -26.64
C ALA A 200 26.04 21.68 -28.15
N PRO A 201 25.19 22.61 -28.63
CA PRO A 201 25.38 23.16 -29.96
C PRO A 201 26.61 24.05 -29.89
N THR A 202 27.71 23.63 -30.53
CA THR A 202 28.87 24.46 -30.75
C THR A 202 28.42 25.67 -31.56
N SER A 203 28.26 26.81 -30.91
CA SER A 203 28.05 28.10 -31.53
C SER A 203 29.28 28.42 -32.39
N ALA A 204 29.11 28.31 -33.70
CA ALA A 204 30.09 28.80 -34.67
C ALA A 204 30.26 30.31 -34.44
N GLN A 205 31.44 30.68 -33.94
CA GLN A 205 31.90 32.06 -33.84
C GLN A 205 31.90 32.69 -35.23
N ALA A 206 31.06 33.71 -35.42
CA ALA A 206 31.17 34.66 -36.50
C ALA A 206 32.38 35.57 -36.25
N THR A 207 33.51 35.29 -36.90
CA THR A 207 34.59 36.26 -37.05
C THR A 207 34.34 37.11 -38.30
N LEU A 208 34.10 38.41 -38.09
CA LEU A 208 34.04 39.43 -39.13
C LEU A 208 35.39 39.52 -39.90
N PRO A 209 35.38 39.74 -41.22
CA PRO A 209 36.58 40.14 -41.94
C PRO A 209 36.86 41.64 -41.74
N THR A 210 38.10 41.94 -41.38
CA THR A 210 38.65 43.30 -41.31
C THR A 210 39.00 43.80 -42.72
N THR A 211 38.85 45.11 -42.90
CA THR A 211 38.90 45.90 -44.14
C THR A 211 40.32 46.05 -44.73
N ALA A 212 40.46 46.03 -46.07
CA ALA A 212 41.33 46.95 -46.85
C ALA A 212 41.30 46.68 -48.38
N ASN A 213 40.54 47.53 -49.08
CA ASN A 213 40.86 48.26 -50.32
C ASN A 213 42.17 47.93 -51.09
N GLU A 214 42.07 47.54 -52.37
CA GLU A 214 42.94 48.11 -53.42
C GLU A 214 42.34 47.98 -54.84
N LYS A 215 42.48 49.07 -55.59
CA LYS A 215 42.05 49.31 -56.98
C LYS A 215 43.00 48.61 -57.97
N SER A 216 42.46 48.04 -59.05
CA SER A 216 42.69 48.45 -60.45
C SER A 216 41.84 47.64 -61.41
#